data_AF-A0A2E0ZVM7-F1
#
_entry.id   AF-A0A2E0ZVM7-F1
#
_cell.length_a   1.000
_cell.length_b   1.000
_cell.length_c   1.000
_cell.angle_alpha   90.00
_cell.angle_beta   90.00
_cell.angle_gamma   90.00
#
_symmetry.space_group_name_H-M   'P 1'
#
loop_
_entity.id
_entity.type
_entity.pdbx_description
1 polymer ?
#
loop_
_entity_poly.entity_id
_entity_poly.type
_entity_poly.pdbx_seq_one_letter_code
_entity_poly.pdbx_strand_id
1 'polypeptide(L)' 'MTSCFKAYDIRGRIPDQFKEEIEYEIGRAYVNYLRPSEVVVGYDIRLTSRQLCDSLMSGLIDG' A
#
# COMPACT_ATOMS: atom_id res chain seq x y z
N MET A 1 -1.90 -4.36 -13.90
CA MET A 1 -1.66 -4.57 -12.45
C MET A 1 -0.17 -4.63 -12.05
N THR A 2 0.79 -4.50 -12.97
CA THR A 2 2.23 -4.68 -12.66
C THR A 2 3.10 -3.44 -12.92
N SER A 3 2.54 -2.30 -13.35
CA SER A 3 3.36 -1.14 -13.72
C SER A 3 4.00 -0.43 -12.52
N CYS A 4 3.40 -0.51 -11.33
CA CYS A 4 3.92 0.12 -10.12
C CYS A 4 4.99 -0.72 -9.40
N PHE A 5 5.02 -2.05 -9.57
CA PHE A 5 6.04 -2.90 -8.95
C PHE A 5 7.38 -2.76 -9.66
N LYS A 6 8.38 -2.25 -8.95
CA LYS A 6 9.78 -2.14 -9.40
C LYS A 6 10.63 -3.17 -8.67
N ALA A 7 11.91 -3.25 -9.04
CA ALA A 7 12.83 -4.23 -8.49
C ALA A 7 12.98 -4.17 -6.95
N TYR A 8 12.79 -2.99 -6.35
CA TYR A 8 13.07 -2.75 -4.93
C TYR A 8 11.92 -2.11 -4.15
N ASP A 9 10.93 -1.55 -4.84
CA ASP A 9 9.81 -0.85 -4.23
C ASP A 9 8.63 -0.71 -5.19
N ILE A 10 7.56 -0.09 -4.69
CA ILE A 10 6.35 0.19 -5.46
C ILE A 10 6.36 1.69 -5.80
N ARG A 11 6.41 2.01 -7.09
CA ARG A 11 6.44 3.38 -7.61
C ARG A 11 5.63 3.49 -8.89
N GLY A 12 4.73 4.46 -8.91
CA GLY A 12 3.97 4.84 -10.10
C GLY A 12 3.42 6.24 -9.98
N ARG A 13 2.93 6.79 -11.08
CA ARG A 13 2.13 8.01 -11.06
C ARG A 13 0.73 7.74 -10.52
N ILE A 14 0.21 8.72 -9.78
CA ILE A 14 -1.16 8.74 -9.28
C ILE A 14 -1.98 9.61 -10.25
N PRO A 15 -3.18 9.18 -10.70
CA PRO A 15 -3.84 7.91 -10.37
C PRO A 15 -3.62 6.81 -11.43
N ASP A 16 -2.88 7.03 -12.52
CA ASP A 16 -2.84 6.13 -13.67
C ASP A 16 -2.14 4.78 -13.40
N GLN A 17 -1.10 4.79 -12.57
CA GLN A 17 -0.27 3.61 -12.29
C GLN A 17 -0.36 3.15 -10.84
N PHE A 18 -0.83 4.02 -9.95
CA PHE A 18 -0.86 3.79 -8.51
C PHE A 18 -2.12 4.43 -7.93
N LYS A 19 -2.91 3.63 -7.21
CA LYS A 19 -4.27 3.97 -6.75
C LYS A 19 -4.54 3.34 -5.38
N GLU A 20 -5.53 3.86 -4.68
CA GLU A 20 -5.96 3.38 -3.36
C GLU A 20 -6.31 1.89 -3.36
N GLU A 21 -7.04 1.41 -4.37
CA GLU A 21 -7.44 -0.01 -4.39
C GLU A 21 -6.24 -0.95 -4.45
N ILE A 22 -5.11 -0.50 -5.04
CA ILE A 22 -3.88 -1.28 -5.08
C ILE A 22 -3.24 -1.32 -3.69
N GLU A 23 -3.23 -0.21 -2.95
CA GLU A 23 -2.69 -0.15 -1.58
C GLU A 23 -3.45 -1.05 -0.61
N TYR A 24 -4.78 -1.06 -0.70
CA TYR A 24 -5.61 -1.99 0.07
C TYR A 24 -5.24 -3.46 -0.18
N GLU A 25 -5.11 -3.86 -1.45
CA GLU A 25 -4.74 -5.24 -1.79
C GLU A 25 -3.30 -5.58 -1.39
N ILE A 26 -2.38 -4.62 -1.46
CA ILE A 26 -1.00 -4.80 -0.95
C ILE A 26 -1.04 -5.06 0.56
N GLY A 27 -1.84 -4.30 1.32
CA GLY A 27 -2.00 -4.50 2.75
C GLY A 27 -2.44 -5.92 3.08
N ARG A 28 -3.52 -6.39 2.45
CA ARG A 28 -4.00 -7.77 2.65
C ARG A 28 -2.96 -8.82 2.26
N ALA A 29 -2.30 -8.63 1.13
CA ALA A 29 -1.27 -9.57 0.66
C ALA A 29 -0.09 -9.63 1.65
N TYR A 30 0.33 -8.49 2.20
CA TYR A 30 1.43 -8.39 3.15
C TYR A 30 1.17 -9.21 4.42
N VAL A 31 0.01 -9.03 5.06
CA VAL A 31 -0.32 -9.75 6.32
C VAL A 31 -0.57 -11.24 6.09
N ASN A 32 -1.18 -11.60 4.97
CA ASN A 32 -1.37 -13.01 4.61
C ASN A 32 -0.05 -13.74 4.37
N TYR A 33 0.93 -13.05 3.78
CA TYR A 33 2.24 -13.61 3.49
C TYR A 33 3.17 -13.65 4.71
N LEU A 34 3.33 -12.52 5.42
CA LEU A 34 4.32 -12.39 6.49
C LEU A 34 3.76 -12.73 7.89
N ARG A 35 2.44 -12.69 8.07
CA ARG A 35 1.75 -12.93 9.35
C ARG A 35 2.34 -12.12 10.52
N PRO A 36 2.49 -10.79 10.38
CA PRO A 36 2.98 -9.95 11.47
C PRO A 36 1.94 -9.84 12.58
N SER A 37 2.39 -9.63 13.82
CA SER A 37 1.51 -9.25 14.93
C SER A 37 1.26 -7.74 15.02
N GLU A 38 2.21 -6.95 14.53
CA GLU A 38 2.17 -5.48 14.59
C GLU A 38 2.93 -4.90 13.39
N VAL A 39 2.43 -3.80 12.83
CA VAL A 39 3.00 -3.16 11.64
C VAL A 39 3.06 -1.65 11.87
N VAL A 40 4.23 -1.06 11.63
CA VAL A 40 4.42 0.39 11.66
C VAL A 40 4.11 0.96 10.27
N VAL A 41 3.21 1.95 10.20
CA VAL A 41 2.87 2.65 8.96
C VAL A 41 3.32 4.11 9.06
N GLY A 42 4.00 4.58 8.02
CA GLY A 42 4.47 5.96 7.91
C GLY A 42 4.42 6.45 6.48
N TYR A 43 4.28 7.76 6.31
CA TYR A 43 4.20 8.39 5.00
C TYR A 43 4.80 9.80 4.99
N ASP A 44 5.10 10.31 3.80
CA ASP A 44 5.76 11.60 3.62
C ASP A 44 4.77 12.78 3.47
N ILE A 45 5.29 13.97 3.14
CA ILE A 45 4.52 15.21 3.09
C ILE A 45 3.53 15.33 1.91
N ARG A 46 3.44 14.35 1.00
CA ARG A 46 2.57 14.49 -0.20
C ARG A 46 1.11 14.44 0.20
N LEU A 47 0.29 15.25 -0.48
CA LEU A 47 -1.15 15.37 -0.20
C LEU A 47 -1.90 14.03 -0.34
N THR A 48 -1.49 13.19 -1.28
CA THR A 48 -2.09 11.87 -1.54
C THR A 48 -1.62 10.80 -0.57
N SER A 49 -0.51 11.02 0.14
CA SER A 49 0.14 9.99 0.97
C SER A 49 -0.76 9.53 2.11
N ARG A 50 -1.47 10.47 2.74
CA ARG A 50 -2.41 10.14 3.84
C ARG A 50 -3.48 9.15 3.37
N GLN A 51 -4.11 9.43 2.23
CA GLN A 51 -5.20 8.62 1.70
C GLN A 51 -4.73 7.22 1.28
N LEU A 52 -3.55 7.12 0.66
CA LEU A 52 -2.95 5.84 0.32
C LEU A 52 -2.64 5.00 1.56
N CYS A 53 -2.07 5.62 2.60
CA CYS A 53 -1.83 4.92 3.86
C CYS A 53 -3.10 4.48 4.57
N ASP A 54 -4.15 5.29 4.55
CA ASP A 54 -5.44 4.89 5.12
C ASP A 54 -5.96 3.62 4.41
N SER A 55 -5.86 3.57 3.08
CA SER A 55 -6.23 2.39 2.29
C SER A 55 -5.36 1.16 2.59
N LEU A 56 -4.03 1.35 2.68
CA LEU A 56 -3.10 0.30 3.09
C LEU A 56 -3.43 -0.25 4.48
N MET A 57 -3.68 0.62 5.45
CA MET A 57 -4.03 0.23 6.83
C MET A 57 -5.33 -0.56 6.87
N SER A 58 -6.35 -0.18 6.11
CA SER A 58 -7.56 -1.00 5.98
C SER A 58 -7.25 -2.40 5.46
N GLY A 59 -6.38 -2.51 4.45
CA GLY A 59 -5.93 -3.81 3.93
C GLY A 59 -5.15 -4.62 4.96
N LEU A 60 -4.27 -4.00 5.73
CA LEU A 60 -3.51 -4.66 6.80
C LEU A 60 -4.41 -5.20 7.92
N ILE A 61 -5.55 -4.54 8.20
CA ILE A 61 -6.48 -4.94 9.27
C ILE A 61 -7.44 -6.04 8.79
N ASP A 62 -7.89 -5.98 7.54
CA ASP A 62 -8.89 -6.91 6.99
C ASP A 62 -8.30 -8.27 6.57
N GLY A 63 -6.98 -8.34 6.34
CA GLY A 63 -6.27 -9.50 5.77
C GLY A 63 -5.74 -10.47 6.81
#